data_AF-R9L2W5-F1
#
_entry.id   AF-R9L2W5-F1
#
_cell.length_a   1.000
_cell.length_b   1.000
_cell.length_c   1.000
_cell.angle_alpha   90.00
_cell.angle_beta   90.00
_cell.angle_gamma   90.00
#
_symmetry.space_group_name_H-M   'P 1'
#
loop_
_entity.id
_entity.type
_entity.pdbx_description
1 polymer ?
#
loop_
_entity_poly.entity_id
_entity_poly.type
_entity_poly.pdbx_seq_one_letter_code
_entity_poly.pdbx_strand_id
1 'polypeptide(L)'
;MEVCKSRYGYIRVEFHGTGELPGYCSGMVCHTPKELFDLLLSDYESYLEIQRTKGCRNVTEEDKNEIAALCQSRLERWEKGNAR
;
A
#
# COMPACT_ATOMS: atom_id res chain seq x y z
N MET A 1 -3.32 8.29 -4.33
CA MET A 1 -3.00 7.00 -4.98
C MET A 1 -4.30 6.40 -5.47
N GLU A 2 -4.26 5.72 -6.62
CA GLU A 2 -5.44 5.14 -7.26
C GLU A 2 -5.08 3.78 -7.85
N VAL A 3 -6.06 2.87 -7.98
CA VAL A 3 -5.88 1.57 -8.61
C VAL A 3 -6.80 1.45 -9.82
N CYS A 4 -6.20 1.25 -10.99
CA CYS A 4 -6.90 1.14 -12.27
C CYS A 4 -6.86 -0.29 -12.79
N LYS A 5 -7.95 -0.75 -13.42
CA LYS A 5 -7.98 -2.02 -14.14
C LYS A 5 -7.43 -1.83 -15.56
N SER A 6 -6.62 -2.77 -16.02
CA SER A 6 -5.97 -2.78 -17.33
C SER A 6 -6.17 -4.14 -18.00
N ARG A 7 -5.95 -4.20 -19.32
CA ARG A 7 -5.85 -5.48 -20.06
C ARG A 7 -4.70 -6.37 -19.57
N TYR A 8 -3.71 -5.79 -18.90
CA TYR A 8 -2.53 -6.50 -18.40
C TYR A 8 -2.61 -6.83 -16.89
N GLY A 9 -3.74 -6.52 -16.23
CA GLY A 9 -3.92 -6.71 -14.79
C GLY A 9 -4.41 -5.43 -14.11
N TYR A 10 -3.71 -5.03 -13.06
CA TYR A 10 -4.01 -3.85 -12.25
C TYR A 10 -2.85 -2.86 -12.30
N ILE A 11 -3.14 -1.57 -12.18
CA ILE A 11 -2.14 -0.52 -12.16
C ILE A 11 -2.34 0.30 -10.90
N ARG A 12 -1.37 0.26 -9.98
CA ARG A 12 -1.31 1.16 -8.82
C ARG A 12 -0.64 2.46 -9.26
N VAL A 13 -1.38 3.56 -9.25
CA VAL A 13 -0.94 4.88 -9.71
C VAL A 13 -0.62 5.77 -8.52
N GLU A 14 0.60 6.30 -8.51
CA GLU A 14 1.02 7.41 -7.67
C GLU A 14 0.96 8.72 -8.43
N PHE A 15 0.41 9.74 -7.79
CA PHE A 15 0.42 11.10 -8.32
C PHE A 15 1.49 11.89 -7.59
N HIS A 16 2.56 12.25 -8.29
CA HIS A 16 3.59 13.13 -7.75
C HIS A 16 3.18 14.57 -8.03
N GLY A 17 2.51 15.20 -7.08
CA GLY A 17 2.10 16.60 -7.22
C GLY A 17 3.23 17.55 -6.81
N THR A 18 3.78 18.29 -7.77
CA THR A 18 4.56 19.51 -7.49
C THR A 18 3.81 20.71 -8.08
N GLY A 19 2.83 21.25 -7.34
CA GLY A 19 2.14 22.51 -7.71
C GLY A 19 0.91 22.36 -8.62
N GLU A 20 0.70 23.36 -9.50
CA GLU A 20 -0.57 23.64 -10.24
C GLU A 20 -0.84 22.76 -11.47
N LEU A 21 0.10 21.90 -11.87
CA LEU A 21 -0.12 20.88 -12.90
C LEU A 21 -0.20 19.51 -12.26
N PRO A 22 -1.04 18.57 -12.76
CA PRO A 22 -0.92 17.18 -12.34
C PRO A 22 0.47 16.71 -12.76
N GLY A 23 1.38 16.63 -11.78
CA GLY A 23 2.75 16.21 -12.03
C GLY A 23 2.79 14.76 -12.54
N TYR A 24 3.97 14.32 -12.95
CA TYR A 24 4.18 12.99 -13.51
C TYR A 24 3.54 11.91 -12.62
N CYS A 25 2.68 11.09 -13.21
CA CYS A 25 2.16 9.92 -12.54
C CYS A 25 3.14 8.76 -12.74
N SER A 26 3.51 8.10 -11.64
CA SER A 26 4.23 6.83 -11.69
C SER A 26 3.25 5.70 -11.45
N GLY A 27 3.45 4.55 -12.09
CA GLY A 27 2.55 3.42 -11.97
C GLY A 27 3.32 2.12 -11.85
N MET A 28 2.83 1.22 -10.99
CA MET A 28 3.28 -0.16 -10.94
C MET A 28 2.19 -1.07 -11.49
N VAL A 29 2.56 -1.96 -12.41
CA VAL A 29 1.65 -2.96 -12.98
C VAL A 29 1.73 -4.23 -12.15
N CYS A 30 0.58 -4.71 -11.69
CA CYS A 30 0.40 -5.99 -11.01
C CYS A 30 -0.40 -6.91 -11.93
N HIS A 31 0.17 -8.02 -12.33
CA HIS A 31 -0.46 -8.98 -13.24
C HIS A 31 -1.50 -9.85 -12.54
N THR A 32 -1.34 -10.07 -11.23
CA THR A 32 -2.27 -10.88 -10.43
C THR A 32 -2.93 -10.05 -9.30
N PRO A 33 -4.13 -10.46 -8.84
CA PRO A 33 -4.74 -9.86 -7.65
C PRO A 33 -3.87 -9.98 -6.39
N LYS A 34 -3.07 -11.06 -6.29
CA LYS A 34 -2.11 -11.29 -5.20
C LYS A 34 -1.00 -10.23 -5.21
N GLU A 35 -0.38 -10.00 -6.38
CA GLU A 35 0.65 -8.96 -6.54
C GLU A 35 0.11 -7.57 -6.20
N LEU A 36 -1.12 -7.26 -6.63
CA LEU A 36 -1.76 -6.01 -6.25
C LEU A 36 -1.95 -5.94 -4.74
N PHE A 37 -2.48 -6.99 -4.12
CA PHE A 37 -2.68 -7.01 -2.68
C PHE A 37 -1.37 -6.82 -1.90
N ASP A 38 -0.30 -7.51 -2.30
CA ASP A 38 1.00 -7.40 -1.64
C ASP A 38 1.57 -5.97 -1.76
N LEU A 39 1.43 -5.35 -2.93
CA LEU A 39 1.81 -3.95 -3.14
C LEU A 39 0.99 -3.00 -2.25
N LEU A 40 -0.33 -3.19 -2.19
CA LEU A 40 -1.22 -2.38 -1.36
C LEU A 40 -0.94 -2.55 0.14
N LEU A 41 -0.53 -3.75 0.56
CA LEU A 41 -0.17 -4.02 1.95
C LEU A 41 1.11 -3.30 2.34
N SER A 42 2.11 -3.24 1.45
CA SER A 42 3.34 -2.46 1.65
C SER A 42 3.07 -0.95 1.69
N ASP A 43 2.18 -0.44 0.83
CA ASP A 43 1.72 0.95 0.87
C ASP A 43 1.03 1.28 2.22
N TYR A 44 0.23 0.34 2.73
CA TYR A 44 -0.46 0.48 4.01
C TYR A 44 0.51 0.48 5.19
N GLU A 45 1.50 -0.40 5.19
CA GLU A 45 2.58 -0.43 6.18
C GLU A 45 3.30 0.92 6.23
N SER A 46 3.74 1.42 5.08
CA SER A 46 4.40 2.73 4.96
C SER A 46 3.52 3.89 5.46
N TYR A 47 2.22 3.85 5.14
CA TYR A 47 1.24 4.82 5.64
C TYR A 47 1.15 4.78 7.17
N LEU A 48 1.09 3.60 7.77
CA LEU A 48 1.04 3.45 9.23
C LEU A 48 2.32 3.95 9.89
N GLU A 49 3.50 3.68 9.32
CA GLU A 49 4.77 4.22 9.82
C GLU A 49 4.74 5.76 9.88
N ILE A 50 4.31 6.41 8.80
CA ILE A 50 4.18 7.87 8.75
C ILE A 50 3.12 8.34 9.76
N GLN A 51 1.99 7.66 9.86
CA GLN A 51 0.92 8.02 10.79
C GLN A 51 1.39 7.97 12.26
N ARG A 52 2.21 6.98 12.61
CA ARG A 52 2.71 6.76 13.98
C ARG A 52 3.87 7.69 14.34
N THR A 53 4.81 7.85 13.43
CA THR A 53 5.98 8.70 13.63
C THR A 53 5.69 10.18 13.36
N LYS A 54 4.57 10.47 12.68
CA LYS A 54 4.25 11.77 12.06
C LYS A 54 5.34 12.23 11.07
N GLY A 55 6.21 11.33 10.63
CA GLY A 55 7.42 11.66 9.88
C GLY A 55 8.47 12.44 10.69
N CYS A 56 8.31 12.55 12.02
CA CYS A 56 9.15 13.39 12.88
C CYS A 56 10.19 12.60 13.68
N ARG A 57 10.11 11.26 13.69
CA ARG A 57 11.02 10.39 14.44
C ARG A 57 11.17 9.03 13.73
N ASN A 58 12.19 8.28 14.10
CA ASN A 58 12.35 6.90 13.63
C ASN A 58 11.25 5.99 14.21
N VAL A 59 10.92 4.94 13.46
CA VAL A 59 10.00 3.88 13.87
C VAL A 59 10.63 3.08 15.02
N THR A 60 9.91 2.93 16.14
CA THR A 60 10.37 2.10 17.28
C THR A 60 9.98 0.64 17.09
N GLU A 61 10.56 -0.27 17.87
CA GLU A 61 10.15 -1.69 17.84
C GLU A 61 8.67 -1.88 18.23
N GLU A 62 8.17 -1.04 19.14
CA GLU A 62 6.74 -1.04 19.50
C GLU A 62 5.87 -0.63 18.31
N ASP A 63 6.23 0.44 17.59
CA ASP A 63 5.52 0.86 16.37
C ASP A 63 5.54 -0.28 15.34
N LYS A 64 6.69 -0.93 15.11
CA LYS A 64 6.80 -2.05 14.16
C LYS A 64 5.88 -3.21 14.52
N ASN A 65 5.83 -3.60 15.80
CA ASN A 65 4.98 -4.69 16.26
C ASN A 65 3.48 -4.37 16.07
N GLU A 66 3.08 -3.14 16.36
CA GLU A 66 1.70 -2.70 16.14
C GLU A 66 1.34 -2.64 14.65
N ILE A 67 2.24 -2.13 13.82
CA ILE A 67 2.06 -2.06 12.36
C ILE A 67 1.95 -3.47 11.78
N ALA A 68 2.86 -4.36 12.19
CA ALA A 68 2.84 -5.76 11.77
C ALA A 68 1.52 -6.44 12.18
N ALA A 69 1.02 -6.23 13.39
CA ALA A 69 -0.26 -6.79 13.84
C ALA A 69 -1.44 -6.31 12.97
N LEU A 70 -1.45 -5.03 12.58
CA LEU A 70 -2.48 -4.49 11.67
C LEU A 70 -2.38 -5.08 10.27
N CYS A 71 -1.17 -5.19 9.71
CA CYS A 71 -0.93 -5.80 8.40
C CYS A 71 -1.32 -7.29 8.38
N GLN A 72 -0.97 -8.04 9.43
CA GLN A 72 -1.35 -9.44 9.57
C GLN A 72 -2.87 -9.61 9.60
N SER A 73 -3.59 -8.77 10.34
CA SER A 73 -5.06 -8.81 10.34
C SER A 73 -5.67 -8.60 8.96
N ARG A 74 -5.06 -7.76 8.11
CA ARG A 74 -5.50 -7.55 6.72
C ARG A 74 -5.18 -8.76 5.85
N LEU A 75 -4.00 -9.37 6.01
CA LEU A 75 -3.60 -10.57 5.30
C LEU A 75 -4.54 -11.74 5.60
N GLU A 76 -4.81 -12.03 6.88
CA GLU A 76 -5.71 -13.12 7.27
C GLU A 76 -7.13 -12.94 6.71
N ARG A 77 -7.64 -11.69 6.68
CA ARG A 77 -8.95 -11.39 6.08
C ARG A 77 -8.95 -11.64 4.57
N TRP A 78 -7.86 -11.26 3.89
CA TRP A 78 -7.71 -11.51 2.46
C TRP A 78 -7.65 -13.01 2.17
N GLU A 79 -6.83 -13.78 2.90
CA GLU A 79 -6.74 -15.23 2.72
C GLU A 79 -8.08 -15.92 2.95
N LYS A 80 -8.81 -15.58 4.02
CA LYS A 80 -10.16 -16.10 4.29
C LYS A 80 -11.16 -15.79 3.17
N GLY A 81 -11.04 -14.64 2.53
CA GLY A 81 -11.87 -14.24 1.40
C GLY A 81 -11.54 -14.94 0.09
N ASN A 82 -10.27 -15.33 -0.11
CA ASN A 82 -9.77 -15.98 -1.33
C ASN A 82 -9.69 -17.51 -1.22
N ALA A 83 -9.88 -18.09 -0.03
CA ALA A 83 -9.93 -19.54 0.19
C ALA A 83 -11.26 -20.20 -0.23
N ARG A 84 -12.04 -19.55 -1.11
CA ARG A 84 -13.35 -20.03 -1.61
C ARG A 84 -13.30 -20.42 -3.07
#